data_AF-A0A349CTF8-F1
#
_entry.id   AF-A0A349CTF8-F1
#
_cell.length_a   1.000
_cell.length_b   1.000
_cell.length_c   1.000
_cell.angle_alpha   90.00
_cell.angle_beta   90.00
_cell.angle_gamma   90.00
#
_symmetry.space_group_name_H-M   'P 1'
#
loop_
_entity.id
_entity.type
_entity.pdbx_description
1 polymer ?
#
loop_
_entity_poly.entity_id
_entity_poly.type
_entity_poly.pdbx_seq_one_letter_code
_entity_poly.pdbx_strand_id
1 'polypeptide(L)'
;MRARTSTPPRRTRTTVVLGRALGVLVLVCFLTGLYSHVLQSPPAWFPLSPRPVGLYRVTQGAHVLAGLAMIPVLLGKLWAVYPRLFTWPPVTGPLSLLERASIGLLVGSALVEVTIGVMNIAQWYAFDFSFRRVHFVLAWLLVGSVVLHVAVKLPLIVGFWRARPVDPAAEDAPPRRTWPEQLPTDPGEAPNQTEAVSRRGALIAVGASAGAILLGTAGQTIAPLAPLAVLSPRRPGIGPQGLPINRTAAEAGVEQSARAEDWMLEVAGARSRIRLTRDHLAALPQTTADLPIACVEGWSQTATWTGVRLHDLMDLAGGTTGTGLRITSLQVRGAFSRTAMPQVYVEDPLTLVALRLHGDELDIDHGYPARIIAPGRPGVMQTKWLSSIEVLP
;
A
#
# COMPACT_ATOMS: atom_id res chain seq x y z
N MET A 1 -40.39 33.13 6.05
CA MET A 1 -39.54 31.95 5.73
C MET A 1 -38.13 32.44 5.42
N ARG A 2 -37.16 32.29 6.33
CA ARG A 2 -35.76 32.70 6.07
C ARG A 2 -35.16 31.71 5.08
N ALA A 3 -34.77 32.19 3.90
CA ALA A 3 -33.95 31.43 2.98
C ALA A 3 -32.66 31.05 3.70
N ARG A 4 -32.44 29.74 3.92
CA ARG A 4 -31.15 29.21 4.36
C ARG A 4 -30.14 29.52 3.25
N THR A 5 -29.39 30.59 3.40
CA THR A 5 -28.26 30.92 2.51
C THR A 5 -27.28 29.75 2.54
N SER A 6 -27.19 29.01 1.43
CA SER A 6 -26.26 27.90 1.29
C SER A 6 -24.83 28.45 1.38
N THR A 7 -24.05 27.97 2.36
CA THR A 7 -22.65 28.39 2.48
C THR A 7 -21.87 27.93 1.24
N PRO A 8 -21.06 28.80 0.62
CA PRO A 8 -20.29 28.45 -0.56
C PRO A 8 -19.39 27.22 -0.32
N PRO A 9 -19.27 26.31 -1.30
CA PRO A 9 -18.56 25.06 -1.12
C PRO A 9 -17.05 25.21 -0.81
N ARG A 10 -16.40 26.20 -1.43
CA ARG A 10 -14.93 26.40 -1.45
C ARG A 10 -14.45 27.41 -0.39
N ARG A 11 -14.78 27.20 0.88
CA ARG A 11 -14.29 28.03 2.01
C ARG A 11 -13.08 27.40 2.72
N THR A 12 -12.34 28.24 3.46
CA THR A 12 -11.17 27.86 4.28
C THR A 12 -11.44 26.62 5.15
N ARG A 13 -12.62 26.53 5.77
CA ARG A 13 -12.99 25.38 6.62
C ARG A 13 -13.03 24.05 5.87
N THR A 14 -13.59 24.01 4.65
CA THR A 14 -13.59 22.81 3.79
C THR A 14 -12.16 22.39 3.46
N THR A 15 -11.33 23.37 3.07
CA THR A 15 -9.91 23.16 2.75
C THR A 15 -9.11 22.62 3.94
N VAL A 16 -9.43 23.05 5.16
CA VAL A 16 -8.78 22.54 6.39
C VAL A 16 -9.22 21.12 6.72
N VAL A 17 -10.52 20.82 6.65
CA VAL A 17 -11.05 19.47 6.93
C VAL A 17 -10.43 18.45 5.96
N LEU A 18 -10.47 18.73 4.66
CA LEU A 18 -9.85 17.86 3.65
C LEU A 18 -8.33 17.77 3.82
N GLY A 19 -7.68 18.86 4.20
CA GLY A 19 -6.24 18.87 4.50
C GLY A 19 -5.86 17.98 5.68
N ARG A 20 -6.65 17.99 6.77
CA ARG A 20 -6.43 17.12 7.93
C ARG A 20 -6.65 15.65 7.57
N ALA A 21 -7.71 15.35 6.84
CA ALA A 21 -7.98 14.00 6.35
C ALA A 21 -6.82 13.48 5.49
N LEU A 22 -6.33 14.29 4.53
CA LEU A 22 -5.15 13.95 3.73
C LEU A 22 -3.91 13.72 4.59
N GLY A 23 -3.64 14.59 5.57
CA GLY A 23 -2.49 14.43 6.47
C GLY A 23 -2.51 13.09 7.21
N VAL A 24 -3.69 12.66 7.70
CA VAL A 24 -3.86 11.36 8.35
C VAL A 24 -3.64 10.21 7.35
N LEU A 25 -4.24 10.28 6.16
CA LEU A 25 -4.09 9.24 5.14
C LEU A 25 -2.63 9.09 4.68
N VAL A 26 -1.94 10.21 4.44
CA VAL A 26 -0.52 10.23 4.08
C VAL A 26 0.32 9.62 5.20
N LEU A 27 0.06 9.96 6.46
CA LEU A 27 0.79 9.40 7.59
C LEU A 27 0.58 7.88 7.71
N VAL A 28 -0.66 7.39 7.57
CA VAL A 28 -0.96 5.96 7.59
C VAL A 28 -0.21 5.24 6.46
N CYS A 29 -0.32 5.72 5.21
CA CYS A 29 0.40 5.15 4.08
C CYS A 29 1.92 5.17 4.31
N PHE A 30 2.47 6.27 4.79
CA PHE A 30 3.91 6.40 5.01
C PHE A 30 4.43 5.41 6.05
N LEU A 31 3.81 5.34 7.22
CA LEU A 31 4.26 4.45 8.30
C LEU A 31 4.11 2.97 7.92
N THR A 32 2.98 2.59 7.34
CA THR A 32 2.73 1.22 6.89
C THR A 32 3.62 0.84 5.70
N GLY A 33 3.88 1.78 4.79
CA GLY A 33 4.77 1.59 3.64
C GLY A 33 6.24 1.45 4.07
N LEU A 34 6.67 2.25 5.05
CA LEU A 34 8.01 2.13 5.66
C LEU A 34 8.18 0.77 6.33
N TYR A 35 7.18 0.30 7.08
CA TYR A 35 7.19 -1.04 7.65
C TYR A 35 7.28 -2.12 6.56
N SER A 36 6.47 -2.01 5.50
CA SER A 36 6.51 -2.93 4.34
C SER A 36 7.87 -2.93 3.63
N HIS A 37 8.53 -1.77 3.54
CA HIS A 37 9.89 -1.64 3.00
C HIS A 37 10.91 -2.33 3.90
N VAL A 38 10.87 -2.09 5.21
CA VAL A 38 11.78 -2.69 6.19
C VAL A 38 11.66 -4.22 6.20
N LEU A 39 10.47 -4.79 6.08
CA LEU A 39 10.33 -6.25 5.99
C LEU A 39 10.93 -6.85 4.70
N GLN A 40 10.94 -6.09 3.60
CA GLN A 40 11.50 -6.52 2.32
C GLN A 40 13.01 -6.24 2.21
N SER A 41 13.51 -5.26 2.95
CA SER A 41 14.90 -4.80 2.93
C SER A 41 15.31 -4.34 4.33
N PRO A 42 15.45 -5.29 5.27
CA PRO A 42 15.67 -4.96 6.67
C PRO A 42 17.05 -4.33 6.89
N PRO A 43 17.12 -3.17 7.55
CA PRO A 43 18.39 -2.66 8.08
C PRO A 43 18.98 -3.65 9.08
N ALA A 44 20.31 -3.75 9.15
CA ALA A 44 20.99 -4.70 10.03
C ALA A 44 20.64 -4.55 11.52
N TRP A 45 20.27 -3.33 11.94
CA TRP A 45 19.92 -3.01 13.33
C TRP A 45 18.43 -3.22 13.65
N PHE A 46 17.57 -3.49 12.66
CA PHE A 46 16.13 -3.56 12.88
C PHE A 46 15.71 -4.95 13.39
N PRO A 47 15.10 -5.05 14.58
CA PRO A 47 14.67 -6.34 15.12
C PRO A 47 13.41 -6.80 14.39
N LEU A 48 13.58 -7.77 13.48
CA LEU A 48 12.46 -8.41 12.81
C LEU A 48 11.77 -9.39 13.75
N SER A 49 10.43 -9.44 13.66
CA SER A 49 9.63 -10.46 14.35
C SER A 49 8.64 -11.09 13.38
N PRO A 50 8.57 -12.44 13.30
CA PRO A 50 7.51 -13.16 12.60
C PRO A 50 6.15 -13.10 13.32
N ARG A 51 6.07 -12.38 14.45
CA ARG A 51 4.89 -12.25 15.29
C ARG A 51 4.49 -10.78 15.49
N PRO A 52 3.19 -10.49 15.63
CA PRO A 52 2.07 -11.41 15.40
C PRO A 52 1.94 -11.78 13.92
N VAL A 53 1.52 -13.01 13.62
CA VAL A 53 1.48 -13.59 12.25
C VAL A 53 0.69 -12.69 11.28
N GLY A 54 -0.37 -12.06 11.78
CA GLY A 54 -1.24 -11.18 11.00
C GLY A 54 -0.79 -9.72 10.90
N LEU A 55 0.32 -9.30 11.50
CA LEU A 55 0.69 -7.87 11.53
C LEU A 55 0.81 -7.30 10.12
N TYR A 56 1.54 -8.00 9.25
CA TYR A 56 1.77 -7.52 7.89
C TYR A 56 0.47 -7.40 7.07
N ARG A 57 -0.49 -8.32 7.20
CA ARG A 57 -1.79 -8.17 6.51
C ARG A 57 -2.54 -6.92 6.97
N VAL A 58 -2.48 -6.61 8.26
CA VAL A 58 -3.17 -5.43 8.82
C VAL A 58 -2.51 -4.17 8.31
N THR A 59 -1.18 -4.07 8.40
CA THR A 59 -0.46 -2.88 7.94
C THR A 59 -0.58 -2.69 6.44
N GLN A 60 -0.48 -3.77 5.65
CA GLN A 60 -0.56 -3.69 4.19
C GLN A 60 -1.99 -3.41 3.71
N GLY A 61 -3.00 -3.99 4.37
CA GLY A 61 -4.40 -3.65 4.14
C GLY A 61 -4.68 -2.18 4.44
N ALA A 62 -4.21 -1.67 5.58
CA ALA A 62 -4.35 -0.26 5.96
C ALA A 62 -3.65 0.67 4.96
N HIS A 63 -2.45 0.30 4.48
CA HIS A 63 -1.72 1.05 3.46
C HIS A 63 -2.56 1.25 2.19
N VAL A 64 -3.06 0.15 1.63
CA VAL A 64 -3.80 0.17 0.37
C VAL A 64 -5.16 0.86 0.52
N LEU A 65 -5.89 0.57 1.60
CA LEU A 65 -7.18 1.22 1.87
C LEU A 65 -7.02 2.73 2.08
N ALA A 66 -6.00 3.17 2.83
CA ALA A 66 -5.71 4.59 2.99
C ALA A 66 -5.31 5.27 1.68
N GLY A 67 -4.50 4.59 0.85
CA GLY A 67 -4.12 5.08 -0.48
C GLY A 67 -5.33 5.26 -1.41
N LEU A 68 -6.24 4.28 -1.43
CA LEU A 68 -7.47 4.36 -2.22
C LEU A 68 -8.43 5.45 -1.71
N ALA A 69 -8.60 5.57 -0.39
CA ALA A 69 -9.39 6.65 0.20
C ALA A 69 -8.78 8.04 -0.07
N MET A 70 -7.47 8.13 -0.28
CA MET A 70 -6.79 9.38 -0.62
C MET A 70 -7.26 9.95 -1.95
N ILE A 71 -7.67 9.13 -2.92
CA ILE A 71 -8.09 9.57 -4.27
C ILE A 71 -9.22 10.62 -4.19
N PRO A 72 -10.42 10.31 -3.67
CA PRO A 72 -11.51 11.30 -3.61
C PRO A 72 -11.20 12.46 -2.68
N VAL A 73 -10.45 12.24 -1.60
CA VAL A 73 -10.09 13.32 -0.65
C VAL A 73 -9.10 14.30 -1.30
N LEU A 74 -8.14 13.80 -2.08
CA LEU A 74 -7.16 14.60 -2.81
C LEU A 74 -7.85 15.40 -3.91
N LEU A 75 -8.71 14.77 -4.70
CA LEU A 75 -9.52 15.46 -5.71
C LEU A 75 -10.41 16.54 -5.09
N GLY A 76 -11.07 16.23 -3.95
CA GLY A 76 -11.84 17.21 -3.20
C GLY A 76 -10.99 18.37 -2.72
N LYS A 77 -9.77 18.10 -2.24
CA LYS A 77 -8.83 19.14 -1.81
C LYS A 77 -8.41 20.03 -2.98
N LEU A 78 -8.04 19.43 -4.11
CA LEU A 78 -7.64 20.15 -5.32
C LEU A 78 -8.77 21.03 -5.83
N TRP A 79 -10.00 20.51 -5.87
CA TRP A 79 -11.18 21.31 -6.21
C TRP A 79 -11.41 22.48 -5.24
N ALA A 80 -11.20 22.28 -3.93
CA ALA A 80 -11.36 23.33 -2.94
C ALA A 80 -10.32 24.44 -3.06
N VAL A 81 -9.09 24.11 -3.52
CA VAL A 81 -8.00 25.09 -3.70
C VAL A 81 -7.81 25.55 -5.14
N TYR A 82 -8.54 24.98 -6.09
CA TYR A 82 -8.38 25.23 -7.53
C TYR A 82 -8.24 26.71 -7.91
N PRO A 83 -9.12 27.64 -7.44
CA PRO A 83 -8.99 29.06 -7.80
C PRO A 83 -7.67 29.68 -7.33
N ARG A 84 -7.09 29.19 -6.23
CA ARG A 84 -5.82 29.70 -5.68
C ARG A 84 -4.62 29.23 -6.48
N LEU A 85 -4.71 28.05 -7.12
CA LEU A 85 -3.65 27.51 -7.96
C LEU A 85 -3.41 28.38 -9.20
N PHE A 86 -4.47 29.00 -9.74
CA PHE A 86 -4.45 29.76 -11.00
C PHE A 86 -4.58 31.28 -10.81
N THR A 87 -4.09 31.82 -9.69
CA THR A 87 -4.05 33.27 -9.46
C THR A 87 -3.06 33.98 -10.39
N TRP A 88 -3.43 35.16 -10.91
CA TRP A 88 -2.62 35.97 -11.82
C TRP A 88 -2.26 37.34 -11.19
N PRO A 89 -1.02 37.84 -11.33
CA PRO A 89 0.14 37.17 -11.92
C PRO A 89 0.58 35.95 -11.09
N PRO A 90 1.12 34.89 -11.72
CA PRO A 90 1.45 33.66 -11.00
C PRO A 90 2.61 33.92 -10.05
N VAL A 91 3.65 34.62 -10.50
CA VAL A 91 4.82 34.91 -9.67
C VAL A 91 4.90 36.42 -9.46
N THR A 92 4.87 36.84 -8.20
CA THR A 92 5.03 38.25 -7.78
C THR A 92 6.44 38.55 -7.28
N GLY A 93 7.29 37.53 -7.13
CA GLY A 93 8.69 37.62 -6.72
C GLY A 93 9.31 36.26 -6.35
N PRO A 94 10.61 36.22 -5.98
CA PRO A 94 11.34 34.97 -5.72
C PRO A 94 10.70 34.09 -4.61
N LEU A 95 10.21 34.70 -3.54
CA LEU A 95 9.56 33.97 -2.45
C LEU A 95 8.23 33.32 -2.91
N SER A 96 7.45 34.04 -3.72
CA SER A 96 6.20 33.50 -4.28
C SER A 96 6.45 32.35 -5.26
N LEU A 97 7.58 32.38 -6.00
CA LEU A 97 8.01 31.28 -6.85
C LEU A 97 8.34 30.04 -6.02
N LEU A 98 9.10 30.20 -4.94
CA LEU A 98 9.43 29.09 -4.04
C LEU A 98 8.19 28.49 -3.37
N GLU A 99 7.26 29.33 -2.92
CA GLU A 99 5.98 28.87 -2.37
C GLU A 99 5.21 28.03 -3.41
N ARG A 100 5.09 28.52 -4.65
CA ARG A 100 4.40 27.77 -5.71
C ARG A 100 5.13 26.50 -6.12
N ALA A 101 6.45 26.53 -6.21
CA ALA A 101 7.25 25.35 -6.50
C ALA A 101 7.04 24.27 -5.42
N SER A 102 7.01 24.67 -4.15
CA SER A 102 6.73 23.74 -3.04
C SER A 102 5.32 23.13 -3.12
N ILE A 103 4.31 23.92 -3.52
CA ILE A 103 2.94 23.44 -3.73
C ILE A 103 2.89 22.50 -4.94
N GLY A 104 3.58 22.85 -6.03
CA GLY A 104 3.69 22.01 -7.22
C GLY A 104 4.33 20.66 -6.90
N LEU A 105 5.41 20.64 -6.12
CA LEU A 105 6.06 19.41 -5.66
C LEU A 105 5.13 18.57 -4.77
N LEU A 106 4.42 19.20 -3.83
CA LEU A 106 3.44 18.53 -2.97
C LEU A 106 2.31 17.88 -3.78
N VAL A 107 1.70 18.64 -4.70
CA VAL A 107 0.59 18.15 -5.52
C VAL A 107 1.06 17.08 -6.51
N GLY A 108 2.19 17.31 -7.17
CA GLY A 108 2.78 16.38 -8.13
C GLY A 108 3.15 15.06 -7.46
N SER A 109 3.87 15.10 -6.34
CA SER A 109 4.22 13.88 -5.59
C SER A 109 2.98 13.13 -5.11
N ALA A 110 1.97 13.81 -4.55
CA ALA A 110 0.73 13.15 -4.12
C ALA A 110 -0.03 12.46 -5.26
N LEU A 111 -0.16 13.13 -6.41
CA LEU A 111 -0.86 12.59 -7.57
C LEU A 111 -0.10 11.39 -8.16
N VAL A 112 1.21 11.50 -8.33
CA VAL A 112 2.03 10.41 -8.88
C VAL A 112 2.01 9.22 -7.92
N GLU A 113 2.22 9.42 -6.62
CA GLU A 113 2.26 8.37 -5.60
C GLU A 113 0.98 7.53 -5.61
N VAL A 114 -0.19 8.19 -5.57
CA VAL A 114 -1.48 7.51 -5.59
C VAL A 114 -1.71 6.79 -6.92
N THR A 115 -1.33 7.41 -8.05
CA THR A 115 -1.51 6.82 -9.38
C THR A 115 -0.68 5.55 -9.54
N ILE A 116 0.62 5.60 -9.25
CA ILE A 116 1.47 4.41 -9.36
C ILE A 116 1.03 3.32 -8.37
N GLY A 117 0.53 3.69 -7.19
CA GLY A 117 -0.03 2.76 -6.21
C GLY A 117 -1.24 1.99 -6.77
N VAL A 118 -2.19 2.70 -7.40
CA VAL A 118 -3.34 2.09 -8.07
C VAL A 118 -2.90 1.18 -9.22
N MET A 119 -1.98 1.64 -10.06
CA MET A 119 -1.41 0.86 -11.16
C MET A 119 -0.77 -0.45 -10.66
N ASN A 120 -0.04 -0.40 -9.55
CA ASN A 120 0.57 -1.57 -8.92
C ASN A 120 -0.47 -2.57 -8.39
N ILE A 121 -1.53 -2.08 -7.75
CA ILE A 121 -2.64 -2.92 -7.27
C ILE A 121 -3.37 -3.60 -8.45
N ALA A 122 -3.42 -2.93 -9.61
CA ALA A 122 -3.97 -3.47 -10.85
C ALA A 122 -2.98 -4.32 -11.68
N GLN A 123 -1.74 -4.52 -11.23
CA GLN A 123 -0.66 -5.15 -12.00
C GLN A 123 -0.40 -4.51 -13.38
N TRP A 124 -0.75 -3.24 -13.55
CA TRP A 124 -0.58 -2.53 -14.81
C TRP A 124 0.66 -1.63 -14.75
N TYR A 125 1.81 -2.18 -15.16
CA TYR A 125 3.08 -1.44 -15.19
C TYR A 125 3.32 -0.87 -16.59
N ALA A 126 2.80 0.34 -16.84
CA ALA A 126 3.05 1.08 -18.09
C ALA A 126 4.37 1.88 -18.07
N PHE A 127 5.32 1.48 -17.23
CA PHE A 127 6.58 2.20 -17.00
C PHE A 127 7.75 1.24 -16.77
N ASP A 128 8.95 1.66 -17.16
CA ASP A 128 10.17 0.84 -17.10
C ASP A 128 10.95 0.98 -15.79
N PHE A 129 10.53 1.88 -14.89
CA PHE A 129 11.21 2.08 -13.61
C PHE A 129 10.75 1.07 -12.54
N SER A 130 11.61 0.86 -11.54
CA SER A 130 11.25 0.05 -10.38
C SER A 130 10.19 0.74 -9.53
N PHE A 131 8.96 0.23 -9.56
CA PHE A 131 7.85 0.68 -8.71
C PHE A 131 8.29 0.85 -7.25
N ARG A 132 8.91 -0.18 -6.65
CA ARG A 132 9.28 -0.16 -5.22
C ARG A 132 10.24 0.97 -4.89
N ARG A 133 11.25 1.20 -5.74
CA ARG A 133 12.25 2.25 -5.51
C ARG A 133 11.62 3.63 -5.67
N VAL A 134 10.90 3.85 -6.77
CA VAL A 134 10.30 5.15 -7.08
C VAL A 134 9.22 5.52 -6.07
N HIS A 135 8.31 4.59 -5.75
CA HIS A 135 7.28 4.79 -4.74
C HIS A 135 7.88 5.06 -3.35
N PHE A 136 8.97 4.38 -2.97
CA PHE A 136 9.63 4.67 -1.69
C PHE A 136 10.22 6.09 -1.63
N VAL A 137 10.91 6.53 -2.70
CA VAL A 137 11.50 7.87 -2.75
C VAL A 137 10.42 8.96 -2.80
N LEU A 138 9.39 8.75 -3.61
CA LEU A 138 8.26 9.68 -3.71
C LEU A 138 7.48 9.80 -2.39
N ALA A 139 7.35 8.73 -1.61
CA ALA A 139 6.78 8.79 -0.27
C ALA A 139 7.52 9.78 0.65
N TRP A 140 8.86 9.76 0.64
CA TRP A 140 9.67 10.71 1.39
C TRP A 140 9.53 12.14 0.87
N LEU A 141 9.50 12.32 -0.45
CA LEU A 141 9.26 13.64 -1.06
C LEU A 141 7.88 14.19 -0.69
N LEU A 142 6.85 13.35 -0.69
CA LEU A 142 5.49 13.72 -0.31
C LEU A 142 5.42 14.12 1.17
N VAL A 143 5.93 13.29 2.09
CA VAL A 143 5.93 13.61 3.52
C VAL A 143 6.77 14.85 3.83
N GLY A 144 7.96 14.97 3.23
CA GLY A 144 8.79 16.16 3.36
C GLY A 144 8.06 17.42 2.86
N SER A 145 7.34 17.32 1.74
CA SER A 145 6.54 18.42 1.20
C SER A 145 5.35 18.77 2.09
N VAL A 146 4.70 17.79 2.72
CA VAL A 146 3.63 18.03 3.71
C VAL A 146 4.19 18.75 4.93
N VAL A 147 5.32 18.30 5.48
CA VAL A 147 5.96 18.94 6.63
C VAL A 147 6.36 20.38 6.30
N LEU A 148 7.00 20.60 5.14
CA LEU A 148 7.35 21.94 4.67
C LEU A 148 6.10 22.82 4.51
N HIS A 149 5.04 22.31 3.89
CA HIS A 149 3.79 23.05 3.71
C HIS A 149 3.15 23.45 5.05
N VAL A 150 3.14 22.55 6.03
CA VAL A 150 2.64 22.83 7.38
C VAL A 150 3.54 23.85 8.09
N ALA A 151 4.86 23.72 7.99
CA ALA A 151 5.81 24.66 8.60
C ALA A 151 5.65 26.09 8.06
N VAL A 152 5.53 26.25 6.74
CA VAL A 152 5.30 27.55 6.09
C VAL A 152 3.98 28.18 6.54
N LYS A 153 2.93 27.37 6.77
CA LYS A 153 1.61 27.86 7.22
C LYS A 153 1.45 27.90 8.74
N LEU A 154 2.45 27.46 9.50
CA LEU A 154 2.39 27.38 10.96
C LEU A 154 2.10 28.73 11.63
N PRO A 155 2.70 29.87 11.23
CA PRO A 155 2.38 31.16 11.84
C PRO A 155 0.90 31.55 11.69
N LEU A 156 0.30 31.25 10.53
CA LEU A 156 -1.13 31.48 10.30
C LEU A 156 -1.97 30.57 11.18
N ILE A 157 -1.62 29.27 11.26
CA ILE A 157 -2.32 28.29 12.11
C ILE A 157 -2.28 28.73 13.58
N VAL A 158 -1.10 29.09 14.08
CA VAL A 158 -0.90 29.57 15.46
C VAL A 158 -1.66 30.87 15.71
N GLY A 159 -1.66 31.80 14.75
CA GLY A 159 -2.43 33.04 14.82
C GLY A 159 -3.94 32.78 14.98
N PHE A 160 -4.49 31.85 14.20
CA PHE A 160 -5.90 31.43 14.33
C PHE A 160 -6.20 30.74 15.67
N TRP A 161 -5.25 29.97 16.23
CA TRP A 161 -5.45 29.26 17.51
C TRP A 161 -5.29 30.17 18.72
N ARG A 162 -4.46 31.21 18.63
CA ARG A 162 -4.25 32.20 19.69
C ARG A 162 -5.32 33.30 19.70
N ALA A 163 -6.00 33.53 18.58
CA ALA A 163 -7.19 34.37 18.55
C ALA A 163 -8.29 33.72 19.40
N ARG A 164 -8.83 34.44 20.40
CA ARG A 164 -10.00 33.99 21.18
C ARG A 164 -11.14 33.61 20.21
N PRO A 165 -11.97 32.60 20.52
CA PRO A 165 -13.09 32.24 19.67
C PRO A 165 -14.01 33.47 19.54
N VAL A 166 -14.04 34.03 18.33
CA VAL A 166 -15.06 34.99 17.93
C VAL A 166 -16.38 34.22 17.97
N ASP A 167 -17.39 34.82 18.61
CA ASP A 167 -18.75 34.31 18.71
C ASP A 167 -19.18 33.60 17.40
N PRO A 168 -19.63 32.34 17.41
CA PRO A 168 -20.08 31.62 16.22
C PRO A 168 -21.09 32.41 15.38
N ALA A 169 -21.87 33.30 16.00
CA ALA A 169 -22.81 34.20 15.32
C ALA A 169 -22.12 35.27 14.44
N ALA A 170 -20.86 35.61 14.72
CA ALA A 170 -20.10 36.61 13.95
C ALA A 170 -19.42 36.02 12.70
N GLU A 171 -19.20 34.70 12.64
CA GLU A 171 -18.65 34.02 11.44
C GLU A 171 -19.70 33.90 10.30
N ASP A 172 -21.00 33.95 10.67
CA ASP A 172 -22.16 33.94 9.77
C ASP A 172 -22.68 35.35 9.42
N ALA A 173 -22.10 36.41 10.00
CA ALA A 173 -22.44 37.78 9.62
C ALA A 173 -21.84 38.12 8.24
N PRO A 174 -22.62 38.70 7.30
CA PRO A 174 -22.05 39.18 6.04
C PRO A 174 -20.95 40.19 6.35
N PRO A 175 -19.81 40.18 5.63
CA PRO A 175 -18.71 41.08 5.91
C PRO A 175 -19.23 42.52 5.87
N ARG A 176 -18.98 43.29 6.93
CA ARG A 176 -19.20 44.73 6.91
C ARG A 176 -18.34 45.30 5.78
N ARG A 177 -18.99 45.67 4.67
CA ARG A 177 -18.35 46.34 3.55
C ARG A 177 -17.83 47.67 4.04
N THR A 178 -16.51 47.82 4.08
CA THR A 178 -15.83 49.11 4.08
C THR A 178 -14.95 49.17 2.83
N TRP A 179 -15.59 49.40 1.69
CA TRP A 179 -14.95 49.89 0.47
C TRP A 179 -15.90 50.93 -0.14
N PRO A 180 -15.38 52.07 -0.62
CA PRO A 180 -16.21 53.09 -1.24
C PRO A 180 -16.85 52.54 -2.51
N GLU A 181 -18.15 52.84 -2.64
CA GLU A 181 -19.03 52.57 -3.76
C GLU A 181 -18.39 53.00 -5.10
N GLN A 182 -18.76 52.29 -6.17
CA GLN A 182 -18.63 52.60 -7.60
C GLN A 182 -17.49 51.92 -8.37
N LEU A 183 -17.83 50.77 -8.96
CA LEU A 183 -17.35 50.36 -10.29
C LEU A 183 -18.60 50.20 -11.20
N PRO A 184 -18.56 50.66 -12.46
CA PRO A 184 -19.73 50.67 -13.35
C PRO A 184 -20.27 49.26 -13.62
N THR A 185 -21.58 49.10 -13.49
CA THR A 185 -22.29 47.89 -13.89
C THR A 185 -22.41 47.84 -15.41
N ASP A 186 -21.78 46.84 -16.03
CA ASP A 186 -22.07 46.46 -17.42
C ASP A 186 -23.46 45.76 -17.45
N PRO A 187 -24.45 46.26 -18.21
CA PRO A 187 -25.79 45.69 -18.23
C PRO A 187 -25.85 44.55 -19.25
N GLY A 188 -25.69 43.30 -18.82
CA GLY A 188 -25.85 42.19 -19.77
C GLY A 188 -25.81 40.75 -19.26
N GLU A 189 -25.32 40.46 -18.05
CA GLU A 189 -25.18 39.07 -17.61
C GLU A 189 -26.16 38.75 -16.47
N ALA A 190 -27.28 38.12 -16.82
CA ALA A 190 -28.19 37.54 -15.84
C ALA A 190 -27.45 36.51 -14.97
N PRO A 191 -27.68 36.47 -13.65
CA PRO A 191 -27.01 35.52 -12.79
C PRO A 191 -27.47 34.10 -13.13
N ASN A 192 -26.60 33.31 -13.75
CA ASN A 192 -26.81 31.89 -13.95
C ASN A 192 -26.97 31.23 -12.57
N GLN A 193 -28.21 30.84 -12.24
CA GLN A 193 -28.59 30.12 -11.03
C GLN A 193 -28.14 28.65 -11.11
N THR A 194 -26.88 28.38 -11.44
CA THR A 194 -26.33 27.03 -11.31
C THR A 194 -26.35 26.68 -9.82
N GLU A 195 -27.15 25.70 -9.42
CA GLU A 195 -27.31 25.28 -8.03
C GLU A 195 -25.95 25.09 -7.35
N ALA A 196 -25.54 26.07 -6.54
CA ALA A 196 -24.27 26.02 -5.87
C ALA A 196 -24.29 24.88 -4.84
N VAL A 197 -23.55 23.80 -5.13
CA VAL A 197 -23.38 22.66 -4.22
C VAL A 197 -23.00 23.16 -2.84
N SER A 198 -23.83 22.88 -1.82
CA SER A 198 -23.55 23.33 -0.45
C SER A 198 -22.24 22.71 0.08
N ARG A 199 -21.55 23.40 1.00
CA ARG A 199 -20.37 22.85 1.72
C ARG A 199 -20.61 21.44 2.25
N ARG A 200 -21.77 21.24 2.87
CA ARG A 200 -22.16 19.95 3.45
C ARG A 200 -22.31 18.91 2.35
N GLY A 201 -22.94 19.26 1.23
CA GLY A 201 -23.06 18.40 0.05
C GLY A 201 -21.70 17.98 -0.50
N ALA A 202 -20.75 18.91 -0.63
CA ALA A 202 -19.40 18.59 -1.13
C ALA A 202 -18.62 17.65 -0.20
N LEU A 203 -18.65 17.88 1.11
CA LEU A 203 -17.99 16.99 2.08
C LEU A 203 -18.67 15.62 2.16
N ILE A 204 -20.00 15.58 2.06
CA ILE A 204 -20.76 14.32 1.98
C ILE A 204 -20.37 13.56 0.72
N ALA A 205 -20.28 14.22 -0.44
CA ALA A 205 -19.89 13.59 -1.69
C ALA A 205 -18.48 12.98 -1.60
N VAL A 206 -17.50 13.74 -1.12
CA VAL A 206 -16.12 13.22 -0.93
C VAL A 206 -16.10 12.05 0.05
N GLY A 207 -16.79 12.18 1.20
CA GLY A 207 -16.85 11.14 2.21
C GLY A 207 -17.58 9.89 1.73
N ALA A 208 -18.67 10.04 0.98
CA ALA A 208 -19.42 8.94 0.39
C ALA A 208 -18.61 8.21 -0.68
N SER A 209 -17.90 8.95 -1.55
CA SER A 209 -17.00 8.34 -2.55
C SER A 209 -15.86 7.57 -1.88
N ALA A 210 -15.22 8.14 -0.86
CA ALA A 210 -14.19 7.45 -0.09
C ALA A 210 -14.75 6.19 0.60
N GLY A 211 -15.91 6.31 1.24
CA GLY A 211 -16.60 5.20 1.91
C GLY A 211 -16.99 4.08 0.94
N ALA A 212 -17.51 4.43 -0.24
CA ALA A 212 -17.88 3.46 -1.27
C ALA A 212 -16.66 2.70 -1.80
N ILE A 213 -15.55 3.39 -2.08
CA ILE A 213 -14.29 2.74 -2.48
C ILE A 213 -13.79 1.81 -1.38
N LEU A 214 -13.78 2.27 -0.12
CA LEU A 214 -13.33 1.46 1.01
C LEU A 214 -14.19 0.21 1.21
N LEU A 215 -15.52 0.36 1.23
CA LEU A 215 -16.45 -0.77 1.36
C LEU A 215 -16.32 -1.74 0.19
N GLY A 216 -16.18 -1.21 -1.03
CA GLY A 216 -16.03 -1.99 -2.26
C GLY A 216 -14.69 -2.74 -2.39
N THR A 217 -13.71 -2.43 -1.53
CA THR A 217 -12.35 -3.00 -1.63
C THR A 217 -11.85 -3.68 -0.35
N ALA A 218 -12.38 -3.33 0.83
CA ALA A 218 -11.90 -3.84 2.12
C ALA A 218 -12.01 -5.37 2.26
N GLY A 219 -12.97 -5.98 1.56
CA GLY A 219 -13.17 -7.42 1.57
C GLY A 219 -12.01 -8.25 1.03
N GLN A 220 -11.05 -7.66 0.30
CA GLN A 220 -9.85 -8.39 -0.14
C GLN A 220 -8.86 -8.73 0.99
N THR A 221 -9.00 -8.11 2.16
CA THR A 221 -8.16 -8.38 3.35
C THR A 221 -8.97 -8.69 4.60
N ILE A 222 -10.17 -8.11 4.73
CA ILE A 222 -11.06 -8.33 5.88
C ILE A 222 -12.07 -9.40 5.48
N ALA A 223 -11.83 -10.65 5.90
CA ALA A 223 -12.61 -11.81 5.46
C ALA A 223 -14.15 -11.66 5.63
N PRO A 224 -14.68 -11.12 6.75
CA PRO A 224 -16.12 -10.87 6.88
C PRO A 224 -16.72 -9.91 5.83
N LEU A 225 -15.89 -9.09 5.18
CA LEU A 225 -16.31 -8.14 4.15
C LEU A 225 -16.10 -8.67 2.73
N ALA A 226 -15.65 -9.91 2.55
CA ALA A 226 -15.37 -10.50 1.24
C ALA A 226 -16.53 -10.37 0.21
N PRO A 227 -17.82 -10.51 0.59
CA PRO A 227 -18.93 -10.32 -0.36
C PRO A 227 -19.02 -8.90 -0.96
N LEU A 228 -18.44 -7.90 -0.29
CA LEU A 228 -18.46 -6.50 -0.72
C LEU A 228 -17.27 -6.12 -1.61
N ALA A 229 -16.29 -7.02 -1.81
CA ALA A 229 -15.05 -6.79 -2.56
C ALA A 229 -15.26 -6.69 -4.09
N VAL A 230 -16.28 -5.98 -4.54
CA VAL A 230 -16.67 -5.88 -5.94
C VAL A 230 -15.62 -5.12 -6.76
N LEU A 231 -14.96 -4.14 -6.15
CA LEU A 231 -13.93 -3.28 -6.76
C LEU A 231 -12.50 -3.79 -6.52
N SER A 232 -12.34 -4.89 -5.77
CA SER A 232 -11.03 -5.48 -5.51
C SER A 232 -10.51 -6.22 -6.76
N PRO A 233 -9.25 -5.99 -7.18
CA PRO A 233 -8.67 -6.75 -8.29
C PRO A 233 -8.57 -8.24 -7.99
N ARG A 234 -8.45 -8.60 -6.71
CA ARG A 234 -8.44 -9.99 -6.25
C ARG A 234 -9.47 -10.19 -5.16
N ARG A 235 -10.31 -11.20 -5.36
CA ARG A 235 -11.32 -11.61 -4.38
C ARG A 235 -10.84 -12.84 -3.63
N PRO A 236 -10.98 -12.89 -2.29
CA PRO A 236 -10.70 -14.10 -1.53
C PRO A 236 -11.53 -15.27 -2.07
N GLY A 237 -10.95 -16.47 -2.08
CA GLY A 237 -11.61 -17.67 -2.60
C GLY A 237 -11.52 -17.86 -4.11
N ILE A 238 -11.10 -16.85 -4.88
CA ILE A 238 -10.95 -16.96 -6.35
C ILE A 238 -9.50 -17.21 -6.72
N GLY A 239 -9.23 -18.35 -7.32
CA GLY A 239 -7.92 -18.81 -7.79
C GLY A 239 -7.79 -20.32 -7.66
N PRO A 240 -6.68 -20.90 -8.13
CA PRO A 240 -6.40 -22.32 -7.94
C PRO A 240 -6.48 -22.68 -6.46
N GLN A 241 -7.07 -23.84 -6.14
CA GLN A 241 -7.24 -24.32 -4.75
C GLN A 241 -7.94 -23.33 -3.80
N GLY A 242 -8.77 -22.43 -4.35
CA GLY A 242 -9.50 -21.43 -3.55
C GLY A 242 -8.64 -20.31 -2.98
N LEU A 243 -7.40 -20.14 -3.47
CA LEU A 243 -6.48 -19.11 -3.01
C LEU A 243 -6.03 -18.20 -4.18
N PRO A 244 -6.11 -16.86 -4.06
CA PRO A 244 -5.66 -15.95 -5.10
C PRO A 244 -4.16 -16.04 -5.35
N ILE A 245 -3.77 -15.78 -6.60
CA ILE A 245 -2.37 -15.78 -7.04
C ILE A 245 -1.96 -14.38 -7.49
N ASN A 246 -0.72 -14.00 -7.20
CA ASN A 246 -0.16 -12.74 -7.68
C ASN A 246 0.46 -12.86 -9.08
N ARG A 247 0.99 -14.05 -9.41
CA ARG A 247 1.74 -14.35 -10.63
C ARG A 247 1.56 -15.82 -10.99
N THR A 248 1.26 -16.13 -12.24
CA THR A 248 1.13 -17.51 -12.72
C THR A 248 2.50 -18.14 -13.00
N ALA A 249 2.53 -19.46 -13.12
CA ALA A 249 3.70 -20.23 -13.56
C ALA A 249 4.09 -19.90 -15.00
N ALA A 250 3.10 -19.67 -15.86
CA ALA A 250 3.31 -19.21 -17.24
C ALA A 250 4.01 -17.83 -17.27
N GLU A 251 3.53 -16.85 -16.51
CA GLU A 251 4.17 -15.54 -16.39
C GLU A 251 5.61 -15.61 -15.85
N ALA A 252 5.87 -16.57 -14.95
CA ALA A 252 7.18 -16.83 -14.37
C ALA A 252 8.13 -17.62 -15.31
N GLY A 253 7.60 -18.25 -16.37
CA GLY A 253 8.35 -19.08 -17.31
C GLY A 253 8.84 -20.40 -16.69
N VAL A 254 8.05 -21.01 -15.81
CA VAL A 254 8.45 -22.21 -15.03
C VAL A 254 7.60 -23.45 -15.30
N GLU A 255 6.64 -23.39 -16.22
CA GLU A 255 5.67 -24.48 -16.41
C GLU A 255 6.30 -25.84 -16.72
N GLN A 256 7.39 -25.83 -17.49
CA GLN A 256 8.14 -27.02 -17.85
C GLN A 256 9.15 -27.41 -16.75
N SER A 257 9.97 -26.47 -16.27
CA SER A 257 11.02 -26.76 -15.29
C SER A 257 10.49 -27.19 -13.93
N ALA A 258 9.35 -26.66 -13.51
CA ALA A 258 8.71 -27.05 -12.24
C ALA A 258 8.05 -28.44 -12.31
N ARG A 259 7.74 -28.95 -13.51
CA ARG A 259 7.15 -30.28 -13.73
C ARG A 259 8.15 -31.31 -14.27
N ALA A 260 9.41 -30.93 -14.40
CA ALA A 260 10.44 -31.83 -14.91
C ALA A 260 10.61 -33.00 -13.94
N GLU A 261 10.70 -34.22 -14.47
CA GLU A 261 10.85 -35.44 -13.67
C GLU A 261 12.17 -35.45 -12.88
N ASP A 262 13.18 -34.75 -13.39
CA ASP A 262 14.49 -34.56 -12.77
C ASP A 262 14.56 -33.34 -11.86
N TRP A 263 13.43 -32.72 -11.51
CA TRP A 263 13.43 -31.62 -10.54
C TRP A 263 14.01 -32.08 -9.19
N MET A 264 14.95 -31.29 -8.67
CA MET A 264 15.50 -31.46 -7.34
C MET A 264 15.59 -30.13 -6.61
N LEU A 265 15.26 -30.14 -5.32
CA LEU A 265 15.60 -29.05 -4.41
C LEU A 265 17.04 -29.20 -3.93
N GLU A 266 17.87 -28.22 -4.23
CA GLU A 266 19.22 -28.14 -3.67
C GLU A 266 19.21 -27.43 -2.32
N VAL A 267 19.70 -28.09 -1.27
CA VAL A 267 19.83 -27.49 0.06
C VAL A 267 21.30 -27.48 0.45
N ALA A 268 21.89 -26.30 0.54
CA ALA A 268 23.27 -26.09 0.98
C ALA A 268 23.27 -25.48 2.38
N GLY A 269 23.48 -26.32 3.39
CA GLY A 269 23.66 -25.90 4.77
C GLY A 269 25.11 -25.52 5.07
N ALA A 270 25.40 -25.30 6.34
CA ALA A 270 26.70 -24.82 6.80
C ALA A 270 27.83 -25.85 6.59
N ARG A 271 27.51 -27.15 6.63
CA ARG A 271 28.51 -28.24 6.58
C ARG A 271 28.37 -29.15 5.36
N SER A 272 27.19 -29.25 4.76
CA SER A 272 26.96 -30.15 3.63
C SER A 272 25.94 -29.60 2.64
N ARG A 273 25.89 -30.24 1.48
CA ARG A 273 24.91 -29.99 0.43
C ARG A 273 24.19 -31.28 0.11
N ILE A 274 22.87 -31.21 0.09
CA ILE A 274 21.99 -32.33 -0.27
C ILE A 274 21.08 -31.93 -1.43
N ARG A 275 20.63 -32.91 -2.19
CA ARG A 275 19.62 -32.74 -3.24
C ARG A 275 18.47 -33.69 -2.99
N LEU A 276 17.26 -33.15 -2.96
CA LEU A 276 16.05 -33.91 -2.63
C LEU A 276 15.08 -33.82 -3.78
N THR A 277 14.56 -34.96 -4.23
CA THR A 277 13.39 -34.99 -5.09
C THR A 277 12.16 -34.57 -4.27
N ARG A 278 11.04 -34.37 -4.96
CA ARG A 278 9.78 -34.07 -4.28
C ARG A 278 9.33 -35.22 -3.37
N ASP A 279 9.52 -36.46 -3.81
CA ASP A 279 9.15 -37.65 -3.02
C ASP A 279 10.01 -37.78 -1.77
N HIS A 280 11.30 -37.45 -1.85
CA HIS A 280 12.14 -37.37 -0.65
C HIS A 280 11.61 -36.33 0.35
N LEU A 281 11.19 -35.14 -0.13
CA LEU A 281 10.60 -34.13 0.74
C LEU A 281 9.27 -34.59 1.35
N ALA A 282 8.44 -35.32 0.60
CA ALA A 282 7.18 -35.86 1.08
C ALA A 282 7.35 -36.96 2.14
N ALA A 283 8.47 -37.71 2.09
CA ALA A 283 8.81 -38.75 3.04
C ALA A 283 9.39 -38.21 4.37
N LEU A 284 9.85 -36.95 4.42
CA LEU A 284 10.29 -36.29 5.64
C LEU A 284 9.09 -35.97 6.57
N PRO A 285 9.32 -35.75 7.88
CA PRO A 285 8.27 -35.32 8.81
C PRO A 285 7.52 -34.07 8.30
N GLN A 286 6.21 -34.20 8.14
CA GLN A 286 5.34 -33.11 7.67
C GLN A 286 4.76 -32.33 8.86
N THR A 287 4.66 -31.02 8.72
CA THR A 287 4.04 -30.08 9.67
C THR A 287 2.96 -29.28 8.94
N THR A 288 1.82 -29.07 9.61
CA THR A 288 0.70 -28.27 9.09
C THR A 288 0.58 -26.96 9.87
N ALA A 289 0.39 -25.85 9.17
CA ALA A 289 0.20 -24.53 9.77
C ALA A 289 -0.84 -23.69 9.01
N ASP A 290 -1.70 -22.99 9.74
CA ASP A 290 -2.62 -22.00 9.19
C ASP A 290 -1.92 -20.63 9.12
N LEU A 291 -1.55 -20.22 7.91
CA LEU A 291 -0.79 -18.99 7.69
C LEU A 291 -1.43 -18.12 6.61
N PRO A 292 -1.42 -16.80 6.79
CA PRO A 292 -1.87 -15.88 5.77
C PRO A 292 -0.82 -15.68 4.68
N ILE A 293 -1.27 -15.68 3.43
CA ILE A 293 -0.58 -14.94 2.37
C ILE A 293 -1.13 -13.53 2.37
N ALA A 294 -0.24 -12.55 2.53
CA ALA A 294 -0.55 -11.13 2.48
C ALA A 294 0.29 -10.47 1.41
N CYS A 295 -0.36 -10.05 0.32
CA CYS A 295 0.34 -9.48 -0.82
C CYS A 295 0.56 -7.97 -0.66
N VAL A 296 1.64 -7.45 -1.27
CA VAL A 296 1.94 -6.02 -1.35
C VAL A 296 0.84 -5.23 -2.07
N GLU A 297 -0.04 -5.88 -2.81
CA GLU A 297 -1.18 -5.26 -3.51
C GLU A 297 -2.40 -5.07 -2.59
N GLY A 298 -2.31 -5.49 -1.32
CA GLY A 298 -3.32 -5.19 -0.31
C GLY A 298 -4.42 -6.24 -0.14
N TRP A 299 -4.35 -7.37 -0.85
CA TRP A 299 -5.17 -8.54 -0.60
C TRP A 299 -4.45 -9.54 0.32
N SER A 300 -5.21 -10.26 1.12
CA SER A 300 -4.67 -11.34 1.95
C SER A 300 -5.72 -12.42 2.25
N GLN A 301 -5.26 -13.67 2.38
CA GLN A 301 -6.13 -14.79 2.72
C GLN A 301 -5.35 -15.81 3.57
N THR A 302 -6.00 -16.33 4.60
CA THR A 302 -5.46 -17.44 5.42
C THR A 302 -5.68 -18.75 4.70
N ALA A 303 -4.67 -19.60 4.71
CA ALA A 303 -4.75 -20.95 4.17
C ALA A 303 -3.99 -21.96 5.04
N THR A 304 -4.30 -23.23 4.85
CA THR A 304 -3.67 -24.34 5.56
C THR A 304 -2.55 -24.92 4.70
N TRP A 305 -1.32 -24.79 5.18
CA TRP A 305 -0.11 -25.22 4.48
C TRP A 305 0.45 -26.47 5.13
N THR A 306 0.91 -27.44 4.35
CA THR A 306 1.61 -28.62 4.88
C THR A 306 2.91 -28.86 4.13
N GLY A 307 3.97 -29.15 4.88
CA GLY A 307 5.31 -29.37 4.34
C GLY A 307 6.36 -29.67 5.40
N VAL A 308 7.62 -29.64 4.99
CA VAL A 308 8.76 -29.87 5.89
C VAL A 308 9.12 -28.57 6.60
N ARG A 309 9.41 -28.60 7.89
CA ARG A 309 9.91 -27.42 8.61
C ARG A 309 11.27 -27.01 8.05
N LEU A 310 11.42 -25.72 7.76
CA LEU A 310 12.66 -25.22 7.14
C LEU A 310 13.88 -25.46 8.02
N HIS A 311 13.75 -25.28 9.33
CA HIS A 311 14.78 -25.59 10.31
C HIS A 311 15.28 -27.04 10.19
N ASP A 312 14.36 -28.02 10.23
CA ASP A 312 14.70 -29.45 10.16
C ASP A 312 15.35 -29.82 8.83
N LEU A 313 14.88 -29.20 7.74
CA LEU A 313 15.50 -29.40 6.42
C LEU A 313 16.94 -28.88 6.38
N MET A 314 17.21 -27.73 7.02
CA MET A 314 18.57 -27.20 7.11
C MET A 314 19.46 -28.07 8.00
N ASP A 315 18.93 -28.66 9.07
CA ASP A 315 19.68 -29.60 9.93
C ASP A 315 20.17 -30.82 9.16
N LEU A 316 19.34 -31.37 8.26
CA LEU A 316 19.74 -32.46 7.34
C LEU A 316 20.89 -32.06 6.41
N ALA A 317 20.99 -30.77 6.06
CA ALA A 317 22.08 -30.19 5.26
C ALA A 317 23.25 -29.67 6.12
N GLY A 318 23.33 -30.06 7.40
CA GLY A 318 24.43 -29.67 8.27
C GLY A 318 24.25 -28.32 8.97
N GLY A 319 23.01 -27.84 9.10
CA GLY A 319 22.62 -26.68 9.90
C GLY A 319 22.78 -25.33 9.20
N THR A 320 22.62 -24.25 9.98
CA THR A 320 22.76 -22.85 9.53
C THR A 320 23.98 -22.18 10.18
N THR A 321 24.38 -21.00 9.69
CA THR A 321 25.45 -20.16 10.30
C THR A 321 24.89 -19.05 11.19
N GLY A 322 23.57 -18.92 11.32
CA GLY A 322 22.94 -17.80 12.02
C GLY A 322 22.79 -16.51 11.18
N THR A 323 23.31 -16.47 9.94
CA THR A 323 23.26 -15.28 9.08
C THR A 323 21.99 -15.19 8.22
N GLY A 324 21.17 -16.24 8.22
CA GLY A 324 20.01 -16.39 7.34
C GLY A 324 20.29 -17.20 6.07
N LEU A 325 19.31 -17.24 5.17
CA LEU A 325 19.34 -18.07 3.96
C LEU A 325 19.10 -17.23 2.70
N ARG A 326 19.67 -17.65 1.58
CA ARG A 326 19.22 -17.27 0.24
C ARG A 326 18.29 -18.34 -0.31
N ILE A 327 17.10 -17.93 -0.71
CA ILE A 327 16.09 -18.79 -1.33
C ILE A 327 15.99 -18.46 -2.81
N THR A 328 16.16 -19.44 -3.68
CA THR A 328 16.16 -19.27 -5.14
C THR A 328 14.96 -19.99 -5.76
N SER A 329 14.26 -19.30 -6.65
CA SER A 329 13.17 -19.81 -7.49
C SER A 329 13.71 -20.26 -8.84
N LEU A 330 13.01 -21.20 -9.48
CA LEU A 330 13.16 -21.55 -10.89
C LEU A 330 12.76 -20.42 -11.85
N GLN A 331 12.08 -19.38 -11.36
CA GLN A 331 11.63 -18.25 -12.16
C GLN A 331 12.78 -17.60 -12.94
N VAL A 332 12.62 -17.51 -14.26
CA VAL A 332 13.66 -17.08 -15.20
C VAL A 332 14.03 -15.60 -15.02
N ARG A 333 13.05 -14.76 -14.70
CA ARG A 333 13.21 -13.29 -14.64
C ARG A 333 12.38 -12.67 -13.52
N GLY A 334 12.91 -11.64 -12.86
CA GLY A 334 12.15 -10.80 -11.92
C GLY A 334 12.84 -10.63 -10.57
N ALA A 335 12.57 -9.50 -9.91
CA ALA A 335 13.26 -9.07 -8.70
C ALA A 335 13.10 -9.99 -7.46
N PHE A 336 12.22 -10.99 -7.52
CA PHE A 336 11.95 -11.94 -6.45
C PHE A 336 12.28 -13.39 -6.84
N SER A 337 13.01 -13.62 -7.95
CA SER A 337 13.55 -14.96 -8.25
C SER A 337 14.57 -15.41 -7.19
N ARG A 338 15.12 -14.47 -6.42
CA ARG A 338 15.98 -14.71 -5.27
C ARG A 338 15.55 -13.84 -4.11
N THR A 339 15.43 -14.41 -2.92
CA THR A 339 15.11 -13.66 -1.71
C THR A 339 16.09 -14.01 -0.59
N ALA A 340 16.52 -13.00 0.16
CA ALA A 340 17.23 -13.22 1.42
C ALA A 340 16.19 -13.43 2.54
N MET A 341 16.36 -14.48 3.32
CA MET A 341 15.55 -14.82 4.48
C MET A 341 16.39 -14.62 5.74
N PRO A 342 16.09 -13.59 6.54
CA PRO A 342 16.72 -13.40 7.85
C PRO A 342 16.52 -14.60 8.77
N GLN A 343 17.51 -14.85 9.62
CA GLN A 343 17.56 -16.01 10.52
C GLN A 343 16.29 -16.20 11.36
N VAL A 344 15.67 -15.12 11.82
CA VAL A 344 14.44 -15.18 12.65
C VAL A 344 13.28 -15.92 11.96
N TYR A 345 13.21 -15.91 10.62
CA TYR A 345 12.21 -16.70 9.89
C TYR A 345 12.65 -18.14 9.69
N VAL A 346 13.95 -18.40 9.62
CA VAL A 346 14.53 -19.74 9.45
C VAL A 346 14.28 -20.60 10.68
N GLU A 347 14.40 -19.99 11.86
CA GLU A 347 14.21 -20.64 13.17
C GLU A 347 12.75 -20.74 13.59
N ASP A 348 11.82 -20.04 12.91
CA ASP A 348 10.40 -20.10 13.29
C ASP A 348 9.82 -21.49 12.99
N PRO A 349 9.21 -22.18 13.97
CA PRO A 349 8.70 -23.54 13.80
C PRO A 349 7.53 -23.63 12.81
N LEU A 350 6.92 -22.50 12.44
CA LEU A 350 5.86 -22.43 11.43
C LEU A 350 6.38 -22.09 10.02
N THR A 351 7.69 -21.90 9.83
CA THR A 351 8.24 -21.71 8.49
C THR A 351 8.41 -23.06 7.80
N LEU A 352 7.73 -23.22 6.66
CA LEU A 352 7.67 -24.48 5.93
C LEU A 352 8.23 -24.34 4.52
N VAL A 353 8.88 -25.41 4.07
CA VAL A 353 8.92 -25.80 2.65
C VAL A 353 7.62 -26.57 2.38
N ALA A 354 6.58 -25.84 1.97
CA ALA A 354 5.25 -26.38 1.74
C ALA A 354 5.19 -27.18 0.44
N LEU A 355 4.48 -28.31 0.50
CA LEU A 355 4.21 -29.23 -0.61
C LEU A 355 2.70 -29.35 -0.91
N ARG A 356 1.86 -28.97 0.06
CA ARG A 356 0.39 -29.05 -0.01
C ARG A 356 -0.27 -27.76 0.48
N LEU A 357 -1.42 -27.46 -0.11
CA LEU A 357 -2.31 -26.35 0.20
C LEU A 357 -3.73 -26.88 0.39
N HIS A 358 -4.36 -26.56 1.52
CA HIS A 358 -5.71 -27.03 1.88
C HIS A 358 -5.87 -28.55 1.85
N GLY A 359 -4.79 -29.27 2.12
CA GLY A 359 -4.78 -30.73 2.08
C GLY A 359 -4.51 -31.29 0.70
N ASP A 360 -4.53 -30.53 -0.39
CA ASP A 360 -4.19 -31.02 -1.73
C ASP A 360 -2.74 -30.72 -2.10
N GLU A 361 -2.18 -31.45 -3.06
CA GLU A 361 -0.89 -31.10 -3.67
C GLU A 361 -0.91 -29.66 -4.18
N LEU A 362 0.20 -28.93 -4.06
CA LEU A 362 0.28 -27.57 -4.58
C LEU A 362 -0.07 -27.53 -6.06
N ASP A 363 -0.95 -26.61 -6.44
CA ASP A 363 -1.12 -26.19 -7.82
C ASP A 363 0.17 -25.52 -8.31
N ILE A 364 0.44 -25.60 -9.61
CA ILE A 364 1.63 -24.96 -10.18
C ILE A 364 1.65 -23.46 -9.93
N ASP A 365 0.52 -22.77 -9.99
CA ASP A 365 0.48 -21.34 -9.76
C ASP A 365 0.69 -20.99 -8.28
N HIS A 366 0.49 -21.95 -7.37
CA HIS A 366 0.83 -21.82 -5.96
C HIS A 366 2.24 -22.24 -5.61
N GLY A 367 3.01 -22.75 -6.58
CA GLY A 367 4.43 -23.03 -6.45
C GLY A 367 4.77 -24.50 -6.34
N TYR A 368 3.96 -25.42 -6.89
CA TYR A 368 4.43 -26.78 -7.21
C TYR A 368 5.83 -26.71 -7.85
N PRO A 369 6.78 -27.59 -7.50
CA PRO A 369 6.64 -28.74 -6.61
C PRO A 369 6.80 -28.43 -5.12
N ALA A 370 7.39 -27.27 -4.79
CA ALA A 370 7.59 -26.80 -3.42
C ALA A 370 7.71 -25.27 -3.34
N ARG A 371 7.20 -24.69 -2.25
CA ARG A 371 7.30 -23.25 -1.96
C ARG A 371 7.73 -22.97 -0.53
N ILE A 372 8.21 -21.75 -0.28
CA ILE A 372 8.33 -21.22 1.09
C ILE A 372 7.00 -20.60 1.54
N ILE A 373 6.67 -20.83 2.81
CA ILE A 373 5.69 -20.05 3.58
C ILE A 373 6.25 -19.80 4.99
N ALA A 374 6.33 -18.53 5.39
CA ALA A 374 6.81 -18.09 6.70
C ALA A 374 5.82 -17.11 7.35
N PRO A 375 5.54 -17.19 8.66
CA PRO A 375 4.62 -16.28 9.33
C PRO A 375 5.10 -14.81 9.29
N GLY A 376 4.16 -13.87 9.16
CA GLY A 376 4.45 -12.42 9.19
C GLY A 376 5.28 -11.87 8.02
N ARG A 377 5.73 -12.73 7.09
CA ARG A 377 6.59 -12.36 5.97
C ARG A 377 5.75 -11.85 4.78
N PRO A 378 6.17 -10.78 4.07
CA PRO A 378 5.46 -10.29 2.89
C PRO A 378 5.27 -11.36 1.82
N GLY A 379 4.09 -11.41 1.19
CA GLY A 379 3.72 -12.44 0.21
C GLY A 379 4.68 -12.53 -0.98
N VAL A 380 5.24 -11.40 -1.41
CA VAL A 380 6.26 -11.35 -2.47
C VAL A 380 7.59 -11.99 -2.08
N MET A 381 7.84 -12.18 -0.78
CA MET A 381 9.03 -12.82 -0.21
C MET A 381 8.80 -14.30 0.15
N GLN A 382 7.60 -14.84 -0.14
CA GLN A 382 7.24 -16.25 0.04
C GLN A 382 7.52 -17.02 -1.26
N THR A 383 8.80 -17.32 -1.52
CA THR A 383 9.29 -17.84 -2.80
C THR A 383 8.52 -19.08 -3.27
N LYS A 384 8.06 -19.07 -4.53
CA LYS A 384 7.42 -20.20 -5.23
C LYS A 384 8.42 -20.90 -6.16
N TRP A 385 8.11 -22.13 -6.57
CA TRP A 385 8.90 -22.92 -7.53
C TRP A 385 10.35 -23.04 -7.10
N LEU A 386 10.60 -23.64 -5.93
CA LEU A 386 11.94 -23.66 -5.34
C LEU A 386 12.95 -24.39 -6.23
N SER A 387 14.15 -23.81 -6.29
CA SER A 387 15.34 -24.36 -6.95
C SER A 387 16.44 -24.65 -5.92
N SER A 388 16.78 -23.66 -5.08
CA SER A 388 17.79 -23.83 -4.03
C SER A 388 17.48 -23.08 -2.74
N ILE A 389 18.01 -23.61 -1.64
CA ILE A 389 18.05 -22.99 -0.32
C ILE A 389 19.50 -23.06 0.16
N GLU A 390 20.12 -21.92 0.39
CA GLU A 390 21.55 -21.86 0.67
C GLU A 390 21.82 -20.93 1.85
N VAL A 391 22.70 -21.33 2.76
CA VAL A 391 23.16 -20.45 3.84
C VAL A 391 23.84 -19.21 3.26
N LEU A 392 23.55 -18.04 3.83
CA LEU A 392 24.23 -16.81 3.45
C LEU A 392 25.68 -16.85 3.94
N PRO A 393 26.64 -16.43 3.09
CA PRO A 393 28.06 -16.42 3.45
C PRO A 393 28.37 -15.49 4.64
#